data_AF-A0A060NMT6-F1
#
_entry.id   AF-A0A060NMT6-F1
#
_cell.length_a   1.000
_cell.length_b   1.000
_cell.length_c   1.000
_cell.angle_alpha   90.00
_cell.angle_beta   90.00
_cell.angle_gamma   90.00
#
_symmetry.space_group_name_H-M   'P 1'
#
loop_
_entity.id
_entity.type
_entity.pdbx_description
1 polymer ?
#
loop_
_entity_poly.entity_id
_entity_poly.type
_entity_poly.pdbx_seq_one_letter_code
_entity_poly.pdbx_strand_id
1 'polypeptide(L)'
;MSRSASTKAAAKAAAKPTSEARLAVYSGTFDPLTLGHEDVIARAARLFDQLIVAVAAAHHKKTQFTLEQRLSLARQSLAEWPQVRVLPFDGLIMDFCRQHGATAVVRGIRNASDFDYEAQMAAMNRKLLPTVETVFVLPQPELQCISSTLVREIARLGGDVSALVNPAVAAQLRSAHSAALH
;
A
#
# COMPACT_ATOMS: atom_id res chain seq x y z
N MET A 1 46.38 4.21 -54.69
CA MET A 1 46.22 4.95 -53.41
C MET A 1 44.77 5.45 -53.39
N SER A 2 43.80 4.80 -52.75
CA SER A 2 43.60 4.49 -51.32
C SER A 2 42.39 5.27 -50.81
N ARG A 3 41.27 4.54 -50.61
CA ARG A 3 40.20 4.73 -49.58
C ARG A 3 39.39 6.04 -49.69
N SER A 4 38.08 6.11 -49.42
CA SER A 4 37.24 5.42 -48.46
C SER A 4 35.77 5.69 -48.79
N ALA A 5 34.91 4.69 -48.60
CA ALA A 5 33.47 4.85 -48.50
C ALA A 5 33.08 5.75 -47.31
N SER A 6 31.94 6.45 -47.41
CA SER A 6 31.16 6.83 -46.23
C SER A 6 29.69 7.06 -46.61
N THR A 7 28.91 6.01 -46.38
CA THR A 7 27.47 5.96 -46.22
C THR A 7 27.03 6.88 -45.08
N LYS A 8 26.22 7.91 -45.36
CA LYS A 8 25.50 8.64 -44.31
C LYS A 8 24.07 8.13 -44.26
N ALA A 9 23.90 7.08 -43.44
CA ALA A 9 22.61 6.59 -43.01
C ALA A 9 21.85 7.73 -42.30
N ALA A 10 20.63 8.01 -42.77
CA ALA A 10 19.68 8.82 -42.03
C ALA A 10 19.41 8.13 -40.69
N ALA A 11 19.79 8.79 -39.60
CA ALA A 11 19.50 8.36 -38.25
C ALA A 11 17.98 8.29 -38.08
N LYS A 12 17.44 7.07 -38.06
CA LYS A 12 16.07 6.78 -37.61
C LYS A 12 16.01 7.23 -36.16
N ALA A 13 15.26 8.30 -35.90
CA ALA A 13 14.94 8.73 -34.54
C ALA A 13 14.42 7.52 -33.77
N ALA A 14 15.16 7.10 -32.75
CA ALA A 14 14.71 6.08 -31.83
C ALA A 14 13.44 6.61 -31.16
N ALA A 15 12.31 5.98 -31.42
CA ALA A 15 11.09 6.25 -30.69
C ALA A 15 11.37 6.10 -29.19
N LYS A 16 11.04 7.14 -28.39
CA LYS A 16 11.07 7.05 -26.93
C LYS A 16 10.26 5.80 -26.52
N PRO A 17 10.76 4.95 -25.60
CA PRO A 17 9.95 3.87 -25.08
C PRO A 17 8.70 4.50 -24.46
N THR A 18 7.53 4.09 -24.92
CA THR A 18 6.27 4.36 -24.24
C THR A 18 6.43 3.81 -22.83
N SER A 19 6.55 4.68 -21.82
CA SER A 19 6.70 4.22 -20.44
C SER A 19 5.44 3.46 -20.07
N GLU A 20 5.53 2.14 -19.90
CA GLU A 20 4.43 1.37 -19.33
C GLU A 20 4.06 1.96 -17.97
N ALA A 21 2.76 2.11 -17.71
CA ALA A 21 2.27 2.70 -16.46
C ALA A 21 2.77 1.86 -15.27
N ARG A 22 3.46 2.50 -14.33
CA ARG A 22 4.04 1.84 -13.16
C ARG A 22 2.96 1.65 -12.12
N LEU A 23 2.56 0.39 -11.93
CA LEU A 23 1.59 -0.01 -10.93
C LEU A 23 2.29 -0.55 -9.68
N ALA A 24 1.95 -0.02 -8.52
CA ALA A 24 2.37 -0.55 -7.23
C ALA A 24 1.20 -1.19 -6.46
N VAL A 25 1.54 -2.11 -5.55
CA VAL A 25 0.61 -2.67 -4.57
C VAL A 25 1.06 -2.32 -3.16
N TYR A 26 0.17 -1.74 -2.35
CA TYR A 26 0.35 -1.57 -0.92
C TYR A 26 -0.59 -2.51 -0.17
N SER A 27 -0.03 -3.53 0.50
CA SER A 27 -0.82 -4.57 1.14
C SER A 27 -0.87 -4.45 2.66
N GLY A 28 -2.00 -4.85 3.23
CA GLY A 28 -2.18 -4.83 4.68
C GLY A 28 -3.52 -5.42 5.10
N THR A 29 -3.65 -5.71 6.39
CA THR A 29 -4.94 -6.09 6.96
C THR A 29 -5.88 -4.87 7.06
N PHE A 30 -5.33 -3.68 7.32
CA PHE A 30 -6.06 -2.40 7.42
C PHE A 30 -7.30 -2.50 8.32
N ASP A 31 -7.09 -2.85 9.58
CA ASP A 31 -8.16 -3.08 10.57
C ASP A 31 -8.09 -2.11 11.76
N PRO A 32 -8.41 -0.82 11.60
CA PRO A 32 -8.75 -0.16 10.34
C PRO A 32 -7.53 0.44 9.63
N LEU A 33 -7.76 1.02 8.44
CA LEU A 33 -6.86 2.00 7.83
C LEU A 33 -6.67 3.19 8.80
N THR A 34 -5.46 3.72 8.89
CA THR A 34 -5.10 4.83 9.80
C THR A 34 -4.43 5.95 9.01
N LEU A 35 -4.27 7.13 9.62
CA LEU A 35 -3.57 8.26 8.98
C LEU A 35 -2.12 7.91 8.61
N GLY A 36 -1.45 7.04 9.38
CA GLY A 36 -0.13 6.52 9.01
C GLY A 36 -0.14 5.68 7.72
N HIS A 37 -1.18 4.90 7.47
CA HIS A 37 -1.35 4.19 6.19
C HIS A 37 -1.67 5.16 5.06
N GLU A 38 -2.52 6.15 5.31
CA GLU A 38 -2.90 7.18 4.33
C GLU A 38 -1.69 8.01 3.88
N ASP A 39 -0.77 8.36 4.79
CA ASP A 39 0.48 9.03 4.42
C ASP A 39 1.38 8.16 3.53
N VAL A 40 1.52 6.86 3.83
CA VAL A 40 2.26 5.93 2.96
C VAL A 40 1.60 5.83 1.58
N ILE A 41 0.27 5.78 1.52
CA ILE A 41 -0.51 5.75 0.27
C ILE A 41 -0.30 7.03 -0.53
N ALA A 42 -0.42 8.19 0.10
CA ALA A 42 -0.24 9.48 -0.55
C ALA A 42 1.19 9.66 -1.10
N ARG A 43 2.20 9.17 -0.38
CA ARG A 43 3.60 9.16 -0.82
C ARG A 43 3.81 8.20 -1.99
N ALA A 44 3.29 6.98 -1.91
CA ALA A 44 3.38 6.01 -2.99
C ALA A 44 2.68 6.50 -4.27
N ALA A 45 1.52 7.14 -4.13
CA ALA A 45 0.75 7.71 -5.24
C ALA A 45 1.46 8.88 -5.96
N ARG A 46 2.58 9.40 -5.42
CA ARG A 46 3.47 10.37 -6.10
C ARG A 46 4.62 9.69 -6.85
N LEU A 47 4.92 8.43 -6.53
CA LEU A 47 6.04 7.66 -7.11
C LEU A 47 5.59 6.75 -8.26
N PHE A 48 4.32 6.34 -8.24
CA PHE A 48 3.71 5.40 -9.16
C PHE A 48 2.51 6.01 -9.88
N ASP A 49 2.27 5.55 -11.11
CA ASP A 49 1.16 6.04 -11.93
C ASP A 49 -0.19 5.49 -11.43
N GLN A 50 -0.17 4.30 -10.84
CA GLN A 50 -1.32 3.66 -10.21
C GLN A 50 -0.91 2.94 -8.92
N LEU A 51 -1.83 2.88 -7.96
CA LEU A 51 -1.65 2.15 -6.71
C LEU A 51 -2.86 1.26 -6.42
N ILE A 52 -2.62 0.01 -6.05
CA ILE A 52 -3.65 -0.86 -5.47
C ILE A 52 -3.38 -0.99 -3.98
N VAL A 53 -4.35 -0.61 -3.15
CA VAL A 53 -4.40 -0.95 -1.73
C VAL A 53 -5.05 -2.33 -1.61
N ALA A 54 -4.22 -3.34 -1.36
CA ALA A 54 -4.64 -4.73 -1.28
C ALA A 54 -4.99 -5.10 0.17
N VAL A 55 -6.28 -5.27 0.45
CA VAL A 55 -6.81 -5.58 1.78
C VAL A 55 -6.87 -7.09 1.99
N ALA A 56 -6.04 -7.60 2.91
CA ALA A 56 -5.93 -9.03 3.17
C ALA A 56 -7.21 -9.61 3.80
N ALA A 57 -7.65 -10.79 3.35
CA ALA A 57 -8.73 -11.55 4.00
C ALA A 57 -8.44 -11.82 5.49
N ALA A 58 -7.16 -12.06 5.83
CA ALA A 58 -6.64 -12.21 7.18
C ALA A 58 -7.23 -13.40 7.98
N HIS A 59 -7.33 -14.57 7.33
CA HIS A 59 -7.88 -15.83 7.88
C HIS A 59 -7.37 -16.25 9.27
N HIS A 60 -6.15 -15.84 9.65
CA HIS A 60 -5.51 -16.20 10.92
C HIS A 60 -5.49 -15.08 11.96
N LYS A 61 -6.07 -13.91 11.69
CA LYS A 61 -6.12 -12.78 12.63
C LYS A 61 -7.55 -12.47 13.05
N LYS A 62 -7.77 -12.30 14.35
CA LYS A 62 -9.02 -11.69 14.86
C LYS A 62 -9.04 -10.22 14.45
N THR A 63 -9.77 -9.92 13.39
CA THR A 63 -10.03 -8.55 12.94
C THR A 63 -11.24 -7.99 13.67
N GLN A 64 -11.25 -6.69 13.95
CA GLN A 64 -12.40 -6.00 14.53
C GLN A 64 -13.48 -5.74 13.47
N PHE A 65 -13.07 -5.48 12.24
CA PHE A 65 -13.98 -5.27 11.11
C PHE A 65 -13.92 -6.43 10.11
N THR A 66 -15.07 -6.78 9.55
CA THR A 66 -15.14 -7.76 8.45
C THR A 66 -14.33 -7.27 7.24
N LEU A 67 -13.97 -8.18 6.33
CA LEU A 67 -13.27 -7.79 5.10
C LEU A 67 -14.04 -6.72 4.32
N GLU A 68 -15.36 -6.87 4.20
CA GLU A 68 -16.22 -5.91 3.52
C GLU A 68 -16.23 -4.54 4.19
N GLN A 69 -16.30 -4.50 5.53
CA GLN A 69 -16.22 -3.25 6.29
C GLN A 69 -14.85 -2.58 6.08
N ARG A 70 -13.75 -3.34 6.13
CA ARG A 70 -12.40 -2.79 5.89
C ARG A 70 -12.24 -2.25 4.47
N LEU A 71 -12.74 -2.95 3.47
CA LEU A 71 -12.78 -2.47 2.08
C LEU A 71 -13.60 -1.19 1.95
N SER A 72 -14.80 -1.15 2.56
CA SER A 72 -15.66 0.04 2.52
C SER A 72 -15.00 1.24 3.17
N LEU A 73 -14.45 1.07 4.38
CA LEU A 73 -13.75 2.13 5.09
C LEU A 73 -12.54 2.64 4.30
N ALA A 74 -11.72 1.73 3.77
CA ALA A 74 -10.58 2.11 2.93
C ALA A 74 -11.02 2.85 1.66
N ARG A 75 -12.09 2.43 0.98
CA ARG A 75 -12.61 3.17 -0.19
C ARG A 75 -13.08 4.57 0.16
N GLN A 76 -13.72 4.74 1.31
CA GLN A 76 -14.18 6.04 1.79
C GLN A 76 -12.99 6.95 2.14
N SER A 77 -12.00 6.43 2.90
CA SER A 77 -10.78 7.18 3.25
C SER A 77 -9.98 7.62 2.02
N LEU A 78 -10.01 6.84 0.94
CA LEU A 78 -9.14 7.03 -0.21
C LEU A 78 -9.86 7.62 -1.42
N ALA A 79 -11.11 8.09 -1.27
CA ALA A 79 -11.96 8.52 -2.37
C ALA A 79 -11.41 9.71 -3.17
N GLU A 80 -10.55 10.53 -2.55
CA GLU A 80 -9.93 11.69 -3.18
C GLU A 80 -8.73 11.36 -4.09
N TRP A 81 -8.24 10.12 -4.08
CA TRP A 81 -7.09 9.69 -4.89
C TRP A 81 -7.52 8.82 -6.07
N PRO A 82 -7.82 9.39 -7.26
CA PRO A 82 -8.35 8.65 -8.40
C PRO A 82 -7.39 7.58 -8.96
N GLN A 83 -6.09 7.70 -8.69
CA GLN A 83 -5.08 6.71 -9.06
C GLN A 83 -4.99 5.52 -8.09
N VAL A 84 -5.76 5.52 -6.99
CA VAL A 84 -5.74 4.50 -5.95
C VAL A 84 -6.99 3.62 -6.06
N ARG A 85 -6.79 2.31 -6.12
CA ARG A 85 -7.87 1.30 -6.11
C ARG A 85 -7.78 0.45 -4.86
N VAL A 86 -8.92 0.10 -4.28
CA VAL A 86 -8.99 -0.78 -3.09
C VAL A 86 -9.58 -2.13 -3.48
N LEU A 87 -8.76 -3.17 -3.39
CA LEU A 87 -9.12 -4.54 -3.77
C LEU A 87 -8.90 -5.51 -2.61
N PRO A 88 -9.76 -6.52 -2.44
CA PRO A 88 -9.45 -7.64 -1.56
C PRO A 88 -8.29 -8.44 -2.14
N PHE A 89 -7.50 -9.07 -1.29
CA PHE A 89 -6.61 -10.14 -1.70
C PHE A 89 -6.58 -11.27 -0.68
N ASP A 90 -6.29 -12.45 -1.21
CA ASP A 90 -6.03 -13.66 -0.44
C ASP A 90 -4.83 -14.40 -1.07
N GLY A 91 -4.12 -15.19 -0.27
CA GLY A 91 -2.92 -15.91 -0.71
C GLY A 91 -1.65 -15.05 -0.79
N LEU A 92 -0.75 -15.39 -1.72
CA LEU A 92 0.57 -14.77 -1.84
C LEU A 92 0.48 -13.39 -2.50
N ILE A 93 1.10 -12.39 -1.88
CA ILE A 93 1.14 -11.03 -2.42
C ILE A 93 1.82 -10.95 -3.79
N MET A 94 2.79 -11.83 -4.05
CA MET A 94 3.47 -11.91 -5.35
C MET A 94 2.55 -12.43 -6.46
N ASP A 95 1.65 -13.36 -6.16
CA ASP A 95 0.64 -13.83 -7.12
C ASP A 95 -0.34 -12.72 -7.47
N PHE A 96 -0.77 -11.97 -6.44
CA PHE A 96 -1.60 -10.78 -6.63
C PHE A 96 -0.89 -9.72 -7.49
N CYS A 97 0.39 -9.46 -7.24
CA CYS A 97 1.19 -8.54 -8.06
C CYS A 97 1.27 -9.00 -9.52
N ARG A 98 1.54 -10.28 -9.75
CA ARG A 98 1.58 -10.88 -11.09
C ARG A 98 0.24 -10.77 -11.81
N GLN A 99 -0.87 -11.07 -11.13
CA GLN A 99 -2.22 -10.98 -11.70
C GLN A 99 -2.56 -9.57 -12.18
N HIS A 100 -2.08 -8.54 -11.46
CA HIS A 100 -2.37 -7.15 -11.78
C HIS A 100 -1.29 -6.46 -12.62
N GLY A 101 -0.18 -7.12 -12.92
CA GLY A 101 0.95 -6.50 -13.62
C GLY A 101 1.65 -5.43 -12.78
N ALA A 102 1.66 -5.58 -11.46
CA ALA A 102 2.36 -4.65 -10.58
C ALA A 102 3.88 -4.81 -10.74
N THR A 103 4.59 -3.68 -10.72
CA THR A 103 6.06 -3.63 -10.80
C THR A 103 6.71 -3.44 -9.44
N ALA A 104 5.92 -3.08 -8.41
CA ALA A 104 6.42 -2.88 -7.07
C ALA A 104 5.41 -3.25 -5.98
N VAL A 105 5.92 -3.70 -4.84
CA VAL A 105 5.20 -3.73 -3.56
C VAL A 105 5.71 -2.60 -2.68
N VAL A 106 4.82 -1.75 -2.20
CA VAL A 106 5.13 -0.72 -1.21
C VAL A 106 4.96 -1.30 0.19
N ARG A 107 5.87 -0.95 1.11
CA ARG A 107 5.77 -1.26 2.54
C ARG A 107 6.05 0.00 3.35
N GLY A 108 5.21 0.27 4.34
CA GLY A 108 5.46 1.31 5.32
C GLY A 108 6.32 0.76 6.45
N ILE A 109 7.43 1.41 6.78
CA ILE A 109 8.29 1.04 7.92
C ILE A 109 8.31 2.17 8.94
N ARG A 110 8.26 1.86 10.24
CA ARG A 110 8.20 2.88 11.30
C ARG A 110 9.44 2.90 12.18
N ASN A 111 10.15 1.79 12.28
CA ASN A 111 11.32 1.63 13.14
C ASN A 111 12.25 0.54 12.59
N ALA A 112 13.39 0.35 13.25
CA ALA A 112 14.39 -0.66 12.85
C ALA A 112 13.83 -2.08 12.86
N SER A 113 13.01 -2.44 13.86
CA SER A 113 12.42 -3.79 13.93
C SER A 113 11.43 -4.09 12.80
N ASP A 114 10.64 -3.10 12.38
CA ASP A 114 9.78 -3.24 11.20
C ASP A 114 10.66 -3.46 9.95
N PHE A 115 11.76 -2.71 9.82
CA PHE A 115 12.67 -2.84 8.68
C PHE A 115 13.30 -4.23 8.59
N ASP A 116 13.82 -4.79 9.68
CA ASP A 116 14.47 -6.10 9.65
C ASP A 116 13.51 -7.21 9.17
N TYR A 117 12.28 -7.21 9.70
CA TYR A 117 11.24 -8.15 9.27
C TYR A 117 10.88 -7.95 7.79
N GLU A 118 10.63 -6.71 7.39
CA GLU A 118 10.20 -6.37 6.03
C GLU A 118 11.29 -6.58 4.98
N ALA A 119 12.56 -6.36 5.33
CA ALA A 119 13.70 -6.65 4.46
C ALA A 119 13.85 -8.16 4.20
N GLN A 120 13.64 -8.99 5.22
CA GLN A 120 13.62 -10.45 5.05
C GLN A 120 12.47 -10.88 4.11
N MET A 121 11.29 -10.31 4.28
CA MET A 121 10.14 -10.58 3.41
C MET A 121 10.38 -10.11 1.97
N ALA A 122 10.98 -8.93 1.77
CA ALA A 122 11.36 -8.43 0.46
C ALA A 122 12.33 -9.38 -0.26
N ALA A 123 13.34 -9.90 0.44
CA ALA A 123 14.28 -10.86 -0.11
C ALA A 123 13.60 -12.17 -0.53
N MET A 124 12.60 -12.65 0.23
CA MET A 124 11.82 -13.83 -0.13
C MET A 124 10.93 -13.57 -1.35
N ASN A 125 10.21 -12.44 -1.35
CA ASN A 125 9.34 -12.02 -2.45
C ASN A 125 10.11 -11.90 -3.77
N ARG A 126 11.33 -11.36 -3.75
CA ARG A 126 12.20 -11.28 -4.94
C ARG A 126 12.55 -12.65 -5.51
N LYS A 127 12.67 -13.70 -4.68
CA LYS A 127 12.88 -15.07 -5.16
C LYS A 127 11.64 -15.63 -5.85
N LEU A 128 10.45 -15.28 -5.37
CA LEU A 128 9.18 -15.75 -5.91
C LEU A 128 8.81 -15.02 -7.22
N LEU A 129 9.08 -13.72 -7.30
CA LEU A 129 8.79 -12.91 -8.48
C LEU A 129 9.86 -11.83 -8.69
N PRO A 130 10.96 -12.14 -9.41
CA PRO A 130 12.11 -11.24 -9.57
C PRO A 130 11.83 -9.91 -10.28
N THR A 131 10.70 -9.81 -10.99
CA THR A 131 10.28 -8.61 -11.73
C THR A 131 9.57 -7.58 -10.86
N VAL A 132 9.28 -7.90 -9.59
CA VAL A 132 8.62 -7.00 -8.63
C VAL A 132 9.62 -6.53 -7.59
N GLU A 133 9.81 -5.22 -7.53
CA GLU A 133 10.67 -4.59 -6.51
C GLU A 133 9.89 -4.31 -5.22
N THR A 134 10.58 -4.28 -4.08
CA THR A 134 9.98 -3.82 -2.81
C THR A 134 10.47 -2.40 -2.51
N VAL A 135 9.53 -1.49 -2.25
CA VAL A 135 9.80 -0.08 -1.94
C VAL A 135 9.37 0.22 -0.51
N PHE A 136 10.33 0.60 0.33
CA PHE A 136 10.07 1.04 1.69
C PHE A 136 9.79 2.53 1.74
N VAL A 137 8.71 2.90 2.42
CA VAL A 137 8.31 4.29 2.64
C VAL A 137 8.28 4.56 4.14
N LEU A 138 9.00 5.60 4.55
CA LEU A 138 8.93 6.12 5.92
C LEU A 138 7.78 7.14 5.98
N PRO A 139 6.79 6.95 6.86
CA PRO A 139 5.75 7.94 7.07
C PRO A 139 6.29 9.17 7.80
N GLN A 140 5.50 10.25 7.80
CA GLN A 140 5.80 11.46 8.59
C GLN A 140 6.07 11.11 10.06
N PRO A 141 7.06 11.75 10.72
CA PRO A 141 7.41 11.48 12.12
C PRO A 141 6.20 11.49 13.06
N GLU A 142 5.27 12.41 12.85
CA GLU A 142 4.06 12.59 13.66
C GLU A 142 3.08 11.42 13.52
N LEU A 143 3.15 10.67 12.41
CA LEU A 143 2.28 9.53 12.10
C LEU A 143 2.97 8.17 12.33
N GLN A 144 4.29 8.14 12.55
CA GLN A 144 5.07 6.91 12.71
C GLN A 144 4.62 6.05 13.90
N CYS A 145 4.14 6.66 14.98
CA CYS A 145 3.67 5.95 16.17
C CYS A 145 2.30 5.28 15.98
N ILE A 146 1.57 5.63 14.91
CA ILE A 146 0.19 5.18 14.71
C ILE A 146 0.19 3.74 14.20
N SER A 147 -0.54 2.87 14.90
CA SER A 147 -0.82 1.50 14.44
C SER A 147 -2.28 1.17 14.60
N SER A 148 -2.83 0.34 13.70
CA SER A 148 -4.22 -0.11 13.82
C SER A 148 -4.49 -0.81 15.15
N THR A 149 -3.49 -1.47 15.75
CA THR A 149 -3.64 -2.13 17.06
C THR A 149 -3.87 -1.11 18.17
N LEU A 150 -3.01 -0.09 18.27
CA LEU A 150 -3.15 0.98 19.27
C LEU A 150 -4.45 1.78 19.07
N VAL A 151 -4.81 2.08 17.81
CA VAL A 151 -6.08 2.76 17.51
C VAL A 151 -7.28 1.96 18.01
N ARG A 152 -7.31 0.64 17.76
CA ARG A 152 -8.40 -0.23 18.25
C ARG A 152 -8.45 -0.26 19.77
N GLU A 153 -7.30 -0.28 20.44
CA GLU A 153 -7.22 -0.29 21.90
C GLU A 153 -7.75 1.00 22.52
N ILE A 154 -7.29 2.16 22.03
CA ILE A 154 -7.78 3.48 22.48
C ILE A 154 -9.29 3.58 22.29
N ALA A 155 -9.80 3.20 21.10
CA ALA A 155 -11.23 3.25 20.81
C ALA A 155 -12.06 2.33 21.72
N ARG A 156 -11.56 1.13 22.05
CA ARG A 156 -12.25 0.19 22.95
C ARG A 156 -12.35 0.71 24.38
N LEU A 157 -11.37 1.52 24.79
CA LEU A 157 -11.34 2.16 26.12
C LEU A 157 -12.10 3.50 26.14
N GLY A 158 -12.79 3.87 25.05
CA GLY A 158 -13.54 5.13 24.95
C GLY A 158 -12.68 6.37 24.72
N GLY A 159 -11.39 6.21 24.39
CA GLY A 159 -10.51 7.32 24.05
C GLY A 159 -10.79 7.92 22.66
N ASP A 160 -10.42 9.18 22.47
CA ASP A 160 -10.55 9.84 21.16
C ASP A 160 -9.43 9.39 20.20
N VAL A 161 -9.85 9.01 18.98
CA VAL A 161 -8.98 8.56 17.89
C VAL A 161 -9.07 9.49 16.66
N SER A 162 -9.73 10.64 16.79
CA SER A 162 -9.95 11.60 15.69
C SER A 162 -8.66 12.05 15.01
N ALA A 163 -7.56 12.18 15.76
CA ALA A 163 -6.24 12.54 15.26
C ALA A 163 -5.43 11.36 14.69
N LEU A 164 -6.00 10.14 14.67
CA LEU A 164 -5.27 8.91 14.31
C LEU A 164 -5.82 8.23 13.05
N VAL A 165 -7.06 8.53 12.67
CA VAL A 165 -7.77 7.90 11.55
C VAL A 165 -8.66 8.90 10.81
N ASN A 166 -9.05 8.56 9.59
CA ASN A 166 -10.07 9.30 8.84
C ASN A 166 -11.40 9.41 9.62
N PRO A 167 -12.17 10.53 9.50
CA PRO A 167 -13.45 10.71 10.18
C PRO A 167 -14.45 9.57 10.00
N ALA A 168 -14.52 8.95 8.82
CA ALA A 168 -15.40 7.82 8.55
C ALA A 168 -15.03 6.60 9.42
N VAL A 169 -13.73 6.34 9.57
CA VAL A 169 -13.19 5.28 10.43
C VAL A 169 -13.46 5.58 11.90
N ALA A 170 -13.26 6.82 12.34
CA ALA A 170 -13.55 7.23 13.71
C ALA A 170 -15.03 7.02 14.08
N ALA A 171 -15.95 7.37 13.17
CA ALA A 171 -17.38 7.14 13.35
C ALA A 171 -17.73 5.64 13.47
N GLN A 172 -17.11 4.80 12.64
CA GLN A 172 -17.32 3.36 12.69
C GLN A 172 -16.77 2.73 13.98
N LEU A 173 -15.60 3.18 14.45
CA LEU A 173 -15.01 2.74 15.72
C LEU A 173 -15.89 3.09 16.92
N ARG A 174 -16.44 4.32 16.97
CA ARG A 174 -17.39 4.73 18.02
C ARG A 174 -18.64 3.86 18.02
N SER A 175 -19.22 3.62 16.85
CA SER A 175 -20.41 2.77 16.71
C SER A 175 -20.16 1.34 17.20
N ALA A 176 -19.00 0.76 16.87
CA ALA A 176 -18.60 -0.56 17.34
C ALA A 176 -18.37 -0.63 18.86
N HIS A 177 -17.85 0.44 19.48
CA HIS A 177 -17.69 0.51 20.94
C HIS A 177 -19.04 0.57 21.66
N SER A 178 -19.96 1.43 21.19
CA SER A 178 -21.32 1.52 21.77
C SER A 178 -22.08 0.18 21.69
N ALA A 179 -21.94 -0.55 20.58
CA ALA A 179 -22.56 -1.86 20.42
C ALA A 179 -21.96 -2.95 21.33
N ALA A 180 -20.75 -2.76 21.86
CA ALA A 180 -20.12 -3.72 22.77
C ALA A 180 -20.45 -3.46 24.26
N LEU A 181 -21.03 -2.30 24.57
CA LEU A 181 -21.48 -1.94 25.93
C LEU A 181 -22.94 -2.35 26.22
N HIS A 182 -23.66 -2.82 25.20
CA HIS A 182 -25.04 -3.29 25.26
C HIS A 182 -25.11 -4.79 24.94
#